data_AF-A0AAX2ZF96-F1
#
_entry.id   AF-A0AAX2ZF96-F1
#
_cell.length_a   1.000
_cell.length_b   1.000
_cell.length_c   1.000
_cell.angle_alpha   90.00
_cell.angle_beta   90.00
_cell.angle_gamma   90.00
#
_symmetry.space_group_name_H-M   'P 1'
#
loop_
_entity.id
_entity.type
_entity.pdbx_description
1 polymer ?
#
loop_
_entity_poly.entity_id
_entity_poly.type
_entity_poly.pdbx_seq_one_letter_code
_entity_poly.pdbx_strand_id
1 'polypeptide(L)'
;MYNKIERVIIMTCKELFLKVDDILQSSDKPSAEIRKLIDEGEFDEKPFIKIKNLEDIDQDLIHHPEGNVLNHTLLVIDKASDLKEKSKNKRVFMWAALLHDLGKLTTTKKMKNKITAYGHDLQGEILSRQFLHQVTEDEEFINEVCILVKHHMQPLFYDKKLPYFKEKEIINDSNYEEVSLLSLADRLGRSALGEERIKQEEKRINNFKNFFADKYK
;
A
#
# COMPACT_ATOMS: atom_id res chain seq x y z
N MET A 1 -8.91 -24.11 -43.11
CA MET A 1 -8.34 -24.19 -41.74
C MET A 1 -8.98 -23.08 -40.93
N TYR A 2 -9.81 -23.44 -39.96
CA TYR A 2 -10.41 -22.49 -39.03
C TYR A 2 -9.30 -21.97 -38.09
N ASN A 3 -8.96 -20.68 -38.19
CA ASN A 3 -8.18 -20.01 -37.17
C ASN A 3 -9.06 -19.90 -35.93
N LYS A 4 -8.78 -20.77 -34.97
CA LYS A 4 -9.34 -20.74 -33.62
C LYS A 4 -8.71 -19.53 -32.93
N ILE A 5 -9.32 -18.36 -33.09
CA ILE A 5 -9.03 -17.20 -32.25
C ILE A 5 -9.49 -17.62 -30.85
N GLU A 6 -8.56 -18.06 -30.01
CA GLU A 6 -8.82 -18.14 -28.58
C GLU A 6 -9.16 -16.72 -28.14
N ARG A 7 -10.45 -16.47 -27.93
CA ARG A 7 -10.89 -15.30 -27.18
C ARG A 7 -10.31 -15.49 -25.79
N VAL A 8 -9.22 -14.79 -25.49
CA VAL A 8 -8.86 -14.48 -24.11
C VAL A 8 -10.07 -13.75 -23.54
N ILE A 9 -10.81 -14.42 -22.65
CA ILE A 9 -11.90 -13.78 -21.92
C ILE A 9 -11.20 -12.87 -20.91
N ILE A 10 -11.04 -11.60 -21.27
CA ILE A 10 -10.50 -10.58 -20.37
C ILE A 10 -11.54 -10.39 -19.25
N MET A 11 -11.12 -10.54 -18.00
CA MET A 11 -11.98 -10.30 -16.85
C MET A 11 -12.47 -8.84 -16.87
N THR A 12 -13.73 -8.62 -16.52
CA THR A 12 -14.20 -7.25 -16.28
C THR A 12 -13.48 -6.65 -15.07
N CYS A 13 -13.37 -5.32 -14.99
CA CYS A 13 -12.71 -4.66 -13.84
C CYS A 13 -13.35 -5.05 -12.50
N LYS A 14 -14.67 -5.31 -12.48
CA LYS A 14 -15.40 -5.74 -11.29
C LYS A 14 -15.08 -7.19 -10.89
N GLU A 15 -14.97 -8.10 -11.85
CA GLU A 15 -14.54 -9.47 -11.58
C GLU A 15 -13.09 -9.51 -11.08
N LEU A 16 -12.21 -8.70 -11.68
CA LEU A 16 -10.82 -8.61 -11.26
C LEU A 16 -10.71 -8.02 -9.86
N PHE A 17 -11.51 -7.00 -9.54
CA PHE A 17 -11.61 -6.46 -8.19
C PHE A 17 -12.03 -7.51 -7.16
N LEU A 18 -13.06 -8.30 -7.44
CA LEU A 18 -13.49 -9.36 -6.52
C LEU A 18 -12.42 -10.46 -6.37
N LYS A 19 -11.71 -10.80 -7.44
CA LYS A 19 -10.60 -11.76 -7.40
C LYS A 19 -9.42 -11.23 -6.57
N VAL A 20 -9.05 -9.97 -6.75
CA VAL A 20 -8.01 -9.32 -5.94
C VAL A 20 -8.44 -9.20 -4.48
N ASP A 21 -9.70 -8.86 -4.22
CA ASP A 21 -10.28 -8.82 -2.87
C ASP A 21 -10.18 -10.19 -2.18
N ASP A 22 -10.55 -11.27 -2.88
CA ASP A 22 -10.42 -12.64 -2.35
C ASP A 22 -8.95 -13.00 -2.05
N ILE A 23 -8.03 -12.75 -3.00
CA ILE A 23 -6.59 -13.00 -2.81
C ILE A 23 -6.06 -12.27 -1.57
N LEU A 24 -6.36 -10.98 -1.43
CA LEU A 24 -5.91 -10.18 -0.30
C LEU A 24 -6.45 -10.70 1.04
N GLN A 25 -7.62 -11.34 1.04
CA GLN A 25 -8.27 -11.82 2.25
C GLN A 25 -7.90 -13.24 2.63
N SER A 26 -7.73 -14.13 1.65
CA SER A 26 -7.59 -15.57 1.86
C SER A 26 -6.16 -16.08 1.68
N SER A 27 -5.31 -15.39 0.91
CA SER A 27 -3.96 -15.87 0.59
C SER A 27 -2.95 -15.53 1.70
N ASP A 28 -2.14 -16.52 2.06
CA ASP A 28 -0.96 -16.35 2.92
C ASP A 28 0.19 -15.67 2.16
N LYS A 29 0.17 -15.70 0.82
CA LYS A 29 1.16 -15.05 -0.03
C LYS A 29 0.50 -14.29 -1.20
N PRO A 30 -0.25 -13.21 -0.91
CA PRO A 30 -0.93 -12.41 -1.93
C PRO A 30 0.00 -11.95 -3.06
N SER A 31 1.28 -11.68 -2.75
CA SER A 31 2.26 -11.22 -3.74
C SER A 31 2.39 -12.12 -4.96
N ALA A 32 2.41 -13.44 -4.75
CA ALA A 32 2.63 -14.41 -5.81
C ALA A 32 1.42 -14.47 -6.75
N GLU A 33 0.22 -14.41 -6.21
CA GLU A 33 -1.02 -14.45 -6.98
C GLU A 33 -1.27 -13.13 -7.72
N ILE A 34 -1.02 -11.99 -7.07
CA ILE A 34 -1.11 -10.67 -7.72
C ILE A 34 -0.07 -10.55 -8.84
N ARG A 35 1.18 -11.00 -8.61
CA ARG A 35 2.23 -11.02 -9.64
C ARG A 35 1.81 -11.86 -10.85
N LYS A 36 1.22 -13.03 -10.60
CA LYS A 36 0.67 -13.88 -11.67
C LYS A 36 -0.39 -13.14 -12.50
N LEU A 37 -1.34 -12.44 -11.87
CA LEU A 37 -2.34 -11.64 -12.60
C LEU A 37 -1.70 -10.54 -13.46
N ILE A 38 -0.64 -9.89 -12.96
CA ILE A 38 0.11 -8.87 -13.70
C ILE A 38 0.82 -9.49 -14.91
N ASP A 39 1.49 -10.62 -14.72
CA ASP A 39 2.26 -11.32 -15.76
C ASP A 39 1.34 -11.91 -16.85
N GLU A 40 0.11 -12.31 -16.48
CA GLU A 40 -0.92 -12.79 -17.40
C GLU A 40 -1.66 -11.65 -18.14
N GLY A 41 -1.36 -10.39 -17.82
CA GLY A 41 -1.93 -9.21 -18.48
C GLY A 41 -3.30 -8.77 -17.96
N GLU A 42 -3.81 -9.37 -16.88
CA GLU A 42 -5.11 -8.99 -16.30
C GLU A 42 -5.10 -7.54 -15.77
N PHE A 43 -3.92 -7.03 -15.41
CA PHE A 43 -3.74 -5.66 -14.91
C PHE A 43 -3.46 -4.65 -16.04
N ASP A 44 -3.58 -5.00 -17.32
CA ASP A 44 -3.21 -4.11 -18.43
C ASP A 44 -4.19 -2.95 -18.66
N GLU A 45 -5.41 -3.09 -18.13
CA GLU A 45 -6.47 -2.11 -18.29
C GLU A 45 -6.75 -1.30 -17.02
N LYS A 46 -7.45 -0.17 -17.19
CA LYS A 46 -7.85 0.66 -16.04
C LYS A 46 -8.87 -0.06 -15.15
N PRO A 47 -8.82 0.14 -13.82
CA PRO A 47 -7.85 0.98 -13.12
C PRO A 47 -6.55 0.26 -12.71
N PHE A 48 -6.49 -1.07 -12.86
CA PHE A 48 -5.39 -1.95 -12.39
C PHE A 48 -4.03 -1.66 -13.01
N ILE A 49 -3.99 -1.11 -14.23
CA ILE A 49 -2.76 -0.65 -14.88
C ILE A 49 -1.96 0.33 -14.01
N LYS A 50 -2.62 1.09 -13.11
CA LYS A 50 -1.91 1.96 -12.16
C LYS A 50 -1.01 1.16 -11.20
N ILE A 51 -1.45 -0.01 -10.75
CA ILE A 51 -0.65 -0.88 -9.88
C ILE A 51 0.51 -1.47 -10.69
N LYS A 52 0.25 -1.97 -11.90
CA LYS A 52 1.30 -2.49 -12.80
C LYS A 52 2.38 -1.44 -13.09
N ASN A 53 1.98 -0.20 -13.39
CA ASN A 53 2.90 0.90 -13.68
C ASN A 53 3.84 1.28 -12.50
N LEU A 54 3.60 0.78 -11.28
CA LEU A 54 4.55 0.94 -10.17
C LEU A 54 5.87 0.19 -10.41
N GLU A 55 5.89 -0.77 -11.36
CA GLU A 55 7.10 -1.49 -11.76
C GLU A 55 8.15 -0.55 -12.38
N ASP A 56 7.71 0.49 -13.10
CA ASP A 56 8.58 1.47 -13.77
C ASP A 56 9.09 2.58 -12.82
N ILE A 57 8.64 2.57 -11.57
CA ILE A 57 9.00 3.58 -10.57
C ILE A 57 10.15 3.06 -9.71
N ASP A 58 11.38 3.39 -10.10
CA ASP A 58 12.57 3.09 -9.30
C ASP A 58 12.49 3.71 -7.91
N GLN A 59 13.09 3.03 -6.93
CA GLN A 59 13.31 3.50 -5.58
C GLN A 59 14.80 3.61 -5.24
N ASP A 60 15.11 4.29 -4.14
CA ASP A 60 16.47 4.39 -3.62
C ASP A 60 16.93 3.01 -3.10
N LEU A 61 17.92 2.41 -3.76
CA LEU A 61 18.42 1.06 -3.45
C LEU A 61 19.02 0.91 -2.04
N ILE A 62 19.40 2.01 -1.37
CA ILE A 62 19.88 1.95 0.02
C ILE A 62 18.71 1.64 0.97
N HIS A 63 17.53 2.21 0.68
CA HIS A 63 16.34 2.05 1.51
C HIS A 63 15.42 0.95 0.99
N HIS A 64 15.40 0.73 -0.31
CA HIS A 64 14.54 -0.18 -1.06
C HIS A 64 15.40 -1.08 -1.97
N PRO A 65 16.14 -2.03 -1.38
CA PRO A 65 16.98 -2.97 -2.15
C PRO A 65 16.18 -3.82 -3.16
N GLU A 66 14.86 -3.91 -3.00
CA GLU A 66 13.93 -4.55 -3.93
C GLU A 66 13.72 -3.79 -5.27
N GLY A 67 14.28 -2.58 -5.39
CA GLY A 67 14.44 -1.89 -6.68
C GLY A 67 13.33 -0.90 -7.01
N ASN A 68 12.10 -1.37 -7.19
CA ASN A 68 10.98 -0.53 -7.65
C ASN A 68 9.79 -0.55 -6.69
N VAL A 69 8.81 0.32 -6.95
CA VAL A 69 7.64 0.47 -6.08
C VAL A 69 6.75 -0.76 -6.10
N LEU A 70 6.54 -1.41 -7.25
CA LEU A 70 5.72 -2.63 -7.30
C LEU A 70 6.30 -3.75 -6.44
N ASN A 71 7.60 -4.01 -6.54
CA ASN A 71 8.26 -5.05 -5.74
C ASN A 71 8.12 -4.76 -4.24
N HIS A 72 8.25 -3.50 -3.82
CA HIS A 72 7.99 -3.08 -2.44
C HIS A 72 6.54 -3.34 -2.04
N THR A 73 5.57 -2.86 -2.82
CA THR A 73 4.14 -3.09 -2.57
C THR A 73 3.80 -4.57 -2.41
N LEU A 74 4.39 -5.44 -3.26
CA LEU A 74 4.17 -6.88 -3.17
C LEU A 74 4.73 -7.48 -1.86
N LEU A 75 5.90 -7.04 -1.39
CA LEU A 75 6.42 -7.45 -0.08
C LEU A 75 5.58 -6.92 1.08
N VAL A 76 5.03 -5.71 0.95
CA VAL A 76 4.16 -5.10 1.96
C VAL A 76 2.84 -5.84 2.09
N ILE A 77 2.20 -6.28 1.00
CA ILE A 77 0.93 -7.04 1.10
C ILE A 77 1.12 -8.44 1.69
N ASP A 78 2.27 -9.10 1.47
CA ASP A 78 2.59 -10.34 2.18
C ASP A 78 2.71 -10.08 3.68
N LYS A 79 3.47 -9.05 4.05
CA LYS A 79 3.63 -8.66 5.46
C LYS A 79 2.33 -8.22 6.11
N ALA A 80 1.47 -7.54 5.36
CA ALA A 80 0.13 -7.17 5.80
C ALA A 80 -0.73 -8.42 6.03
N SER A 81 -0.62 -9.45 5.17
CA SER A 81 -1.37 -10.71 5.37
C SER A 81 -1.03 -11.37 6.72
N ASP A 82 0.25 -11.37 7.13
CA ASP A 82 0.67 -11.84 8.47
C ASP A 82 0.05 -11.05 9.63
N LEU A 83 -0.31 -9.79 9.40
CA LEU A 83 -0.69 -8.82 10.41
C LEU A 83 -2.20 -8.51 10.41
N LYS A 84 -2.93 -8.88 9.36
CA LYS A 84 -4.33 -8.47 9.14
C LYS A 84 -5.27 -8.85 10.28
N GLU A 85 -5.00 -9.95 10.97
CA GLU A 85 -5.77 -10.38 12.16
C GLU A 85 -5.74 -9.37 13.32
N LYS A 86 -4.78 -8.44 13.32
CA LYS A 86 -4.69 -7.35 14.31
C LYS A 86 -5.47 -6.10 13.90
N SER A 87 -5.92 -6.01 12.64
CA SER A 87 -6.70 -4.89 12.13
C SER A 87 -8.15 -5.00 12.56
N LYS A 88 -8.78 -3.86 12.87
CA LYS A 88 -10.21 -3.75 13.11
C LYS A 88 -11.04 -3.98 11.84
N ASN A 89 -10.45 -3.70 10.67
CA ASN A 89 -11.06 -3.91 9.35
C ASN A 89 -10.04 -4.48 8.37
N LYS A 90 -9.93 -5.81 8.33
CA LYS A 90 -8.94 -6.54 7.50
C LYS A 90 -8.99 -6.15 6.04
N ARG A 91 -10.20 -5.97 5.49
CA ARG A 91 -10.40 -5.63 4.07
C ARG A 91 -9.79 -4.28 3.75
N VAL A 92 -10.12 -3.26 4.53
CA VAL A 92 -9.58 -1.91 4.38
C VAL A 92 -8.07 -1.91 4.56
N PHE A 93 -7.57 -2.60 5.58
CA PHE A 93 -6.14 -2.69 5.85
C PHE A 93 -5.34 -3.30 4.69
N MET A 94 -5.80 -4.43 4.13
CA MET A 94 -5.13 -5.08 3.01
C MET A 94 -5.17 -4.26 1.72
N TRP A 95 -6.31 -3.61 1.43
CA TRP A 95 -6.41 -2.71 0.28
C TRP A 95 -5.57 -1.45 0.43
N ALA A 96 -5.52 -0.87 1.64
CA ALA A 96 -4.62 0.24 1.92
C ALA A 96 -3.16 -0.16 1.76
N ALA A 97 -2.77 -1.38 2.16
CA ALA A 97 -1.42 -1.91 1.91
C ALA A 97 -1.09 -2.02 0.41
N LEU A 98 -2.03 -2.52 -0.41
CA LEU A 98 -1.84 -2.60 -1.87
C LEU A 98 -1.71 -1.22 -2.53
N LEU A 99 -2.40 -0.21 -2.00
CA LEU A 99 -2.50 1.11 -2.62
C LEU A 99 -1.62 2.20 -1.96
N HIS A 100 -0.94 1.91 -0.84
CA HIS A 100 -0.28 2.92 0.01
C HIS A 100 0.66 3.85 -0.77
N ASP A 101 1.39 3.29 -1.73
CA ASP A 101 2.42 3.97 -2.49
C ASP A 101 1.97 4.41 -3.89
N LEU A 102 0.67 4.31 -4.22
CA LEU A 102 0.16 4.65 -5.57
C LEU A 102 0.49 6.09 -5.97
N GLY A 103 0.56 7.01 -5.00
CA GLY A 103 0.94 8.41 -5.22
C GLY A 103 2.35 8.61 -5.76
N LYS A 104 3.24 7.61 -5.65
CA LYS A 104 4.59 7.66 -6.24
C LYS A 104 4.57 7.75 -7.77
N LEU A 105 3.50 7.27 -8.43
CA LEU A 105 3.33 7.39 -9.89
C LEU A 105 3.49 8.82 -10.41
N THR A 106 2.99 9.81 -9.66
CA THR A 106 2.96 11.22 -10.13
C THR A 106 3.84 12.15 -9.31
N THR A 107 4.41 11.68 -8.20
CA THR A 107 5.26 12.49 -7.32
C THR A 107 6.74 12.12 -7.37
N THR A 108 7.09 10.97 -7.95
CA THR A 108 8.49 10.53 -8.04
C THR A 108 9.28 11.42 -9.00
N LYS A 109 10.42 11.91 -8.53
CA LYS A 109 11.39 12.70 -9.29
C LYS A 109 12.77 12.07 -9.15
N LYS A 110 13.44 11.86 -10.28
CA LYS A 110 14.84 11.42 -10.34
C LYS A 110 15.71 12.64 -10.63
N MET A 111 16.57 13.01 -9.69
CA MET A 111 17.53 14.13 -9.84
C MET A 111 18.93 13.63 -9.56
N LYS A 112 19.75 13.48 -10.61
CA LYS A 112 21.10 12.89 -10.53
C LYS A 112 21.03 11.51 -9.85
N ASN A 113 21.58 11.40 -8.64
CA ASN A 113 21.66 10.15 -7.87
C ASN A 113 20.60 10.07 -6.75
N LYS A 114 19.62 10.98 -6.74
CA LYS A 114 18.59 11.01 -5.70
C LYS A 114 17.21 10.80 -6.31
N ILE A 115 16.47 9.86 -5.74
CA ILE A 115 15.07 9.62 -6.04
C ILE A 115 14.23 10.14 -4.87
N THR A 116 13.21 10.94 -5.14
CA THR A 116 12.31 11.48 -4.12
C THR A 116 10.87 11.41 -4.58
N ALA A 117 9.95 11.10 -3.66
CA ALA A 117 8.50 11.13 -3.90
C ALA A 117 7.80 11.97 -2.82
N TYR A 118 8.03 13.28 -2.83
CA TYR A 118 7.45 14.18 -1.84
C TYR A 118 5.94 14.33 -2.04
N GLY A 119 5.16 14.15 -0.97
CA GLY A 119 3.69 14.25 -1.00
C GLY A 119 2.98 13.06 -1.62
N HIS A 120 3.66 11.91 -1.77
CA HIS A 120 3.05 10.70 -2.33
C HIS A 120 1.93 10.13 -1.45
N ASP A 121 1.93 10.42 -0.15
CA ASP A 121 0.87 10.08 0.79
C ASP A 121 -0.45 10.80 0.44
N LEU A 122 -0.40 12.13 0.28
CA LEU A 122 -1.58 12.92 -0.12
C LEU A 122 -2.04 12.61 -1.54
N GLN A 123 -1.09 12.42 -2.46
CA GLN A 123 -1.43 12.03 -3.82
C GLN A 123 -1.94 10.59 -3.91
N GLY A 124 -1.48 9.71 -3.01
CA GLY A 124 -1.91 8.33 -2.87
C GLY A 124 -3.39 8.25 -2.50
N GLU A 125 -3.86 9.10 -1.58
CA GLU A 125 -5.29 9.24 -1.27
C GLU A 125 -6.12 9.51 -2.53
N ILE A 126 -5.73 10.53 -3.31
CA ILE A 126 -6.46 10.95 -4.52
C ILE A 126 -6.49 9.82 -5.56
N LEU A 127 -5.34 9.17 -5.81
CA LEU A 127 -5.26 8.10 -6.80
C LEU A 127 -5.98 6.83 -6.34
N SER A 128 -5.97 6.52 -5.04
CA SER A 128 -6.70 5.38 -4.48
C SER A 128 -8.21 5.58 -4.60
N ARG A 129 -8.69 6.80 -4.33
CA ARG A 129 -10.11 7.14 -4.51
C ARG A 129 -10.55 6.99 -5.95
N GLN A 130 -9.78 7.53 -6.89
CA GLN A 130 -10.03 7.38 -8.33
C GLN A 130 -9.99 5.91 -8.79
N PHE A 131 -9.10 5.11 -8.21
CA PHE A 131 -9.00 3.69 -8.48
C PHE A 131 -10.26 2.96 -8.01
N LEU A 132 -10.64 3.14 -6.74
CA LEU A 132 -11.69 2.35 -6.13
C LEU A 132 -13.10 2.69 -6.66
N HIS A 133 -13.39 3.97 -6.96
CA HIS A 133 -14.67 4.34 -7.60
C HIS A 133 -14.88 3.72 -9.00
N GLN A 134 -13.83 3.19 -9.65
CA GLN A 134 -13.98 2.48 -10.93
C GLN A 134 -14.35 1.01 -10.74
N VAL A 135 -14.27 0.46 -9.53
CA VAL A 135 -14.45 -0.97 -9.25
C VAL A 135 -15.49 -1.27 -8.18
N THR A 136 -15.86 -0.30 -7.35
CA THR A 136 -16.88 -0.44 -6.31
C THR A 136 -17.61 0.88 -6.04
N GLU A 137 -18.84 0.76 -5.51
CA GLU A 137 -19.70 1.88 -5.05
C GLU A 137 -19.77 1.96 -3.51
N ASP A 138 -18.97 1.14 -2.81
CA ASP A 138 -18.89 1.07 -1.36
C ASP A 138 -18.13 2.29 -0.79
N GLU A 139 -18.84 3.41 -0.63
CA GLU A 139 -18.27 4.69 -0.21
C GLU A 139 -17.57 4.65 1.16
N GLU A 140 -18.08 3.86 2.10
CA GLU A 140 -17.47 3.70 3.43
C GLU A 140 -16.10 3.03 3.29
N PHE A 141 -16.04 1.90 2.58
CA PHE A 141 -14.79 1.21 2.28
C PHE A 141 -13.79 2.09 1.51
N ILE A 142 -14.25 2.83 0.49
CA ILE A 142 -13.40 3.75 -0.28
C ILE A 142 -12.80 4.80 0.64
N ASN A 143 -13.62 5.43 1.49
CA ASN A 143 -13.17 6.47 2.41
C ASN A 143 -12.14 5.92 3.41
N GLU A 144 -12.42 4.79 4.05
CA GLU A 144 -11.50 4.20 5.03
C GLU A 144 -10.15 3.82 4.41
N VAL A 145 -10.14 3.20 3.22
CA VAL A 145 -8.89 2.87 2.51
C VAL A 145 -8.11 4.14 2.17
N CYS A 146 -8.76 5.15 1.60
CA CYS A 146 -8.11 6.38 1.17
C CYS A 146 -7.49 7.15 2.34
N ILE A 147 -8.20 7.24 3.46
CA ILE A 147 -7.70 7.89 4.68
C ILE A 147 -6.50 7.12 5.25
N LEU A 148 -6.55 5.80 5.26
CA LEU A 148 -5.43 4.99 5.76
C LEU A 148 -4.20 5.13 4.84
N VAL A 149 -4.39 5.17 3.52
CA VAL A 149 -3.34 5.53 2.55
C VAL A 149 -2.79 6.94 2.79
N LYS A 150 -3.64 7.95 3.00
CA LYS A 150 -3.21 9.33 3.32
C LYS A 150 -2.27 9.39 4.52
N HIS A 151 -2.52 8.55 5.54
CA HIS A 151 -1.81 8.62 6.81
C HIS A 151 -0.65 7.62 6.96
N HIS A 152 -0.38 6.75 5.99
CA HIS A 152 0.61 5.66 6.14
C HIS A 152 2.04 6.14 6.52
N MET A 153 2.43 7.36 6.12
CA MET A 153 3.73 7.97 6.42
C MET A 153 3.82 8.65 7.79
N GLN A 154 2.71 8.82 8.50
CA GLN A 154 2.66 9.62 9.73
C GLN A 154 3.55 9.08 10.86
N PRO A 155 3.71 7.76 11.06
CA PRO A 155 4.68 7.24 12.04
C PRO A 155 6.13 7.60 11.71
N LEU A 156 6.50 7.65 10.43
CA LEU A 156 7.83 8.12 10.02
C LEU A 156 7.99 9.61 10.29
N PHE A 157 6.97 10.42 9.98
CA PHE A 157 7.02 11.86 10.23
C PHE A 157 7.17 12.18 11.71
N TYR A 158 6.50 11.42 12.57
CA TYR A 158 6.66 11.48 14.02
C TYR A 158 8.08 11.10 14.47
N ASP A 159 8.58 9.91 14.08
CA ASP A 159 9.92 9.43 14.48
C ASP A 159 11.02 10.42 14.09
N LYS A 160 10.92 10.98 12.88
CA LYS A 160 11.89 11.92 12.32
C LYS A 160 11.65 13.38 12.72
N LYS A 161 10.62 13.66 13.53
CA LYS A 161 10.22 15.01 13.96
C LYS A 161 10.04 15.97 12.76
N LEU A 162 9.44 15.47 11.68
CA LEU A 162 9.21 16.25 10.47
C LEU A 162 7.98 17.14 10.64
N PRO A 163 7.95 18.33 10.01
CA PRO A 163 6.82 19.28 10.11
C PRO A 163 5.52 18.76 9.46
N TYR A 164 5.58 17.61 8.80
CA TYR A 164 4.45 16.96 8.13
C TYR A 164 3.65 16.03 9.04
N PHE A 165 4.07 15.84 10.29
CA PHE A 165 3.29 15.06 11.26
C PHE A 165 1.98 15.79 11.62
N LYS A 166 0.84 15.15 11.38
CA LYS A 166 -0.51 15.70 11.50
C LYS A 166 -1.31 15.00 12.59
N GLU A 167 -0.89 15.16 13.83
CA GLU A 167 -1.50 14.54 15.00
C GLU A 167 -3.04 14.69 15.05
N LYS A 168 -3.57 15.91 14.93
CA LYS A 168 -5.00 16.17 15.03
C LYS A 168 -5.81 15.57 13.87
N GLU A 169 -5.24 15.52 12.68
CA GLU A 169 -5.91 14.92 11.51
C GLU A 169 -6.07 13.41 11.72
N ILE A 170 -5.03 12.74 12.23
CA ILE A 170 -5.09 11.29 12.48
C ILE A 170 -6.20 10.94 13.47
N ILE A 171 -6.38 11.73 14.54
CA ILE A 171 -7.43 11.50 15.55
C ILE A 171 -8.84 11.78 15.01
N ASN A 172 -8.98 12.77 14.14
CA ASN A 172 -10.29 13.17 13.61
C ASN A 172 -10.75 12.27 12.48
N ASP A 173 -9.82 11.87 11.61
CA ASP A 173 -10.14 11.23 10.34
C ASP A 173 -9.92 9.70 10.39
N SER A 174 -9.09 9.19 11.31
CA SER A 174 -8.63 7.80 11.30
C SER A 174 -8.46 7.18 12.71
N ASN A 175 -7.92 5.97 12.75
CA ASN A 175 -7.49 5.29 13.96
C ASN A 175 -5.96 5.14 13.94
N TYR A 176 -5.27 5.74 14.91
CA TYR A 176 -3.82 5.68 15.01
C TYR A 176 -3.28 4.25 15.12
N GLU A 177 -4.07 3.28 15.61
CA GLU A 177 -3.69 1.88 15.66
C GLU A 177 -3.62 1.24 14.26
N GLU A 178 -4.58 1.55 13.39
CA GLU A 178 -4.59 1.08 11.99
C GLU A 178 -3.44 1.73 11.21
N VAL A 179 -3.24 3.04 11.39
CA VAL A 179 -2.10 3.78 10.79
C VAL A 179 -0.77 3.17 11.23
N SER A 180 -0.65 2.82 12.51
CA SER A 180 0.54 2.16 13.05
C SER A 180 0.75 0.77 12.45
N LEU A 181 -0.33 0.01 12.27
CA LEU A 181 -0.28 -1.34 11.72
C LEU A 181 0.13 -1.31 10.24
N LEU A 182 -0.41 -0.38 9.44
CA LEU A 182 -0.05 -0.24 8.03
C LEU A 182 1.41 0.21 7.89
N SER A 183 1.82 1.19 8.70
CA SER A 183 3.22 1.62 8.70
C SER A 183 4.14 0.47 9.11
N LEU A 184 3.78 -0.36 10.10
CA LEU A 184 4.56 -1.54 10.45
C LEU A 184 4.71 -2.50 9.26
N ALA A 185 3.62 -2.79 8.54
CA ALA A 185 3.67 -3.62 7.34
C ALA A 185 4.59 -3.02 6.26
N ASP A 186 4.50 -1.72 6.00
CA ASP A 186 5.39 -0.99 5.07
C ASP A 186 6.88 -1.06 5.49
N ARG A 187 7.16 -0.87 6.79
CA ARG A 187 8.54 -0.90 7.31
C ARG A 187 9.14 -2.30 7.27
N LEU A 188 8.33 -3.34 7.51
CA LEU A 188 8.77 -4.73 7.57
C LEU A 188 8.68 -5.47 6.22
N GLY A 189 7.90 -4.97 5.27
CA GLY A 189 7.77 -5.49 3.90
C GLY A 189 8.92 -5.03 3.00
N ARG A 190 10.17 -5.37 3.35
CA ARG A 190 11.37 -5.02 2.56
C ARG A 190 12.32 -6.20 2.44
N SER A 191 13.09 -6.23 1.36
CA SER A 191 14.10 -7.27 1.18
C SER A 191 15.29 -7.07 2.14
N ALA A 192 15.91 -8.17 2.57
CA ALA A 192 17.13 -8.17 3.40
C ALA A 192 17.06 -7.43 4.76
N LEU A 193 15.89 -7.39 5.41
CA LEU A 193 15.75 -6.86 6.77
C LEU A 193 16.40 -7.79 7.81
N GLY A 194 17.46 -7.32 8.47
CA GLY A 194 18.05 -8.01 9.62
C GLY A 194 17.24 -7.83 10.91
N GLU A 195 17.39 -8.77 11.85
CA GLU A 195 16.63 -8.79 13.12
C GLU A 195 16.75 -7.48 13.92
N GLU A 196 17.95 -6.89 13.98
CA GLU A 196 18.15 -5.61 14.67
C GLU A 196 17.31 -4.49 14.04
N ARG A 197 17.20 -4.49 12.71
CA ARG A 197 16.42 -3.47 12.02
C ARG A 197 14.93 -3.67 12.26
N ILE A 198 14.45 -4.91 12.26
CA ILE A 198 13.07 -5.26 12.60
C ILE A 198 12.72 -4.73 13.99
N LYS A 199 13.53 -5.05 15.01
CA LYS A 199 13.34 -4.55 16.38
C LYS A 199 13.33 -3.03 16.47
N GLN A 200 14.16 -2.35 15.68
CA GLN A 200 14.17 -0.88 15.60
C GLN A 200 12.87 -0.33 15.02
N GLU A 201 12.38 -0.89 13.90
CA GLU A 201 11.11 -0.43 13.30
C GLU A 201 9.92 -0.72 14.21
N GLU A 202 9.85 -1.89 14.84
CA GLU A 202 8.83 -2.21 15.86
C GLU A 202 8.85 -1.22 17.03
N LYS A 203 10.05 -0.87 17.53
CA LYS A 203 10.19 0.13 18.58
C LYS A 203 9.69 1.50 18.15
N ARG A 204 9.96 1.92 16.91
CA ARG A 204 9.45 3.20 16.36
C ARG A 204 7.93 3.23 16.30
N ILE A 205 7.32 2.17 15.79
CA ILE A 205 5.87 2.05 15.71
C ILE A 205 5.25 2.04 17.12
N ASN A 206 5.85 1.32 18.06
CA ASN A 206 5.37 1.32 19.45
C ASN A 206 5.47 2.69 20.12
N ASN A 207 6.56 3.44 19.88
CA ASN A 207 6.67 4.81 20.38
C ASN A 207 5.56 5.72 19.83
N PHE A 208 5.24 5.60 18.53
CA PHE A 208 4.13 6.32 17.91
C PHE A 208 2.78 5.93 18.54
N LYS A 209 2.51 4.63 18.71
CA LYS A 209 1.29 4.16 19.38
C LYS A 209 1.16 4.71 20.80
N ASN A 210 2.22 4.63 21.59
CA ASN A 210 2.23 5.08 22.97
C ASN A 210 2.01 6.60 23.07
N PHE A 211 2.57 7.39 22.15
CA PHE A 211 2.33 8.83 22.09
C PHE A 211 0.83 9.16 22.02
N PHE A 212 0.08 8.48 21.15
CA PHE A 212 -1.37 8.68 21.07
C PHE A 212 -2.10 8.11 22.29
N ALA A 213 -1.75 6.89 22.71
CA ALA A 213 -2.38 6.23 23.85
C ALA A 213 -2.20 7.01 25.17
N ASP A 214 -1.10 7.73 25.37
CA ASP A 214 -0.88 8.52 26.58
C ASP A 214 -1.60 9.88 26.52
N LYS A 215 -1.80 10.42 25.33
CA LYS A 215 -2.36 11.77 25.13
C LYS A 215 -3.87 11.80 24.91
N TYR A 216 -4.45 10.72 24.39
CA TYR A 216 -5.86 10.64 23.97
C TYR A 216 -6.63 9.51 24.68
N LYS A 217 -6.23 9.17 25.91
CA LYS A 217 -7.00 8.33 26.83
C LYS A 217 -8.34 8.95 27.22
#